data_AF-A0A1B6MP37-F1
#
_entry.id   AF-A0A1B6MP37-F1
#
_cell.length_a   1.000
_cell.length_b   1.000
_cell.length_c   1.000
_cell.angle_alpha   90.00
_cell.angle_beta   90.00
_cell.angle_gamma   90.00
#
_symmetry.space_group_name_H-M   'P 1'
#
loop_
_entity.id
_entity.type
_entity.pdbx_description
1 polymer ?
#
loop_
_entity_poly.entity_id
_entity_poly.type
_entity_poly.pdbx_seq_one_letter_code
_entity_poly.pdbx_strand_id
1 'polypeptide(L)'
;REVSCCVWEGSSLRVALAVDSFIYFANIRPSYKWAYFSHTVVYSYNRQDRPGTNVNFWNTNNNECHSKKVRGLLGVAACKDHCVLAVKAEDATGQYGLILCNAIATPVDSKYMDMEPLFVAINSSHVFAASRDNFLLWHYITPKTHSTLGTAGSRHRKERLYHIDDTPSGVAEVIQDLDHTFQPSISTQVSVDPICCLAVSEKVLLIGRQSGTIQRYSLPQVALVQRYSQACRPHSIAIKSWLFHLNL
;
A
#
# COMPACT_ATOMS: atom_id res chain seq x y z
N ARG A 1 32.08 -16.95 -5.56
CA ARG A 1 31.32 -17.02 -6.84
C ARG A 1 31.18 -15.59 -7.31
N GLU A 2 31.84 -15.27 -8.41
CA GLU A 2 31.84 -13.93 -8.98
C GLU A 2 31.14 -13.97 -10.34
N VAL A 3 30.26 -12.99 -10.59
CA VAL A 3 29.59 -12.86 -11.89
C VAL A 3 30.51 -12.06 -12.79
N SER A 4 31.04 -12.67 -13.85
CA SER A 4 31.99 -12.02 -14.75
C SER A 4 31.31 -11.26 -15.88
N CYS A 5 30.13 -11.70 -16.33
CA CYS A 5 29.30 -10.95 -17.27
C CYS A 5 27.82 -11.31 -17.18
N CYS A 6 26.97 -10.41 -17.71
CA CYS A 6 25.54 -10.65 -17.90
C CYS A 6 25.07 -10.09 -19.24
N VAL A 7 24.13 -10.77 -19.88
CA VAL A 7 23.48 -10.31 -21.12
C VAL A 7 21.98 -10.62 -21.08
N TRP A 8 21.19 -9.73 -21.68
CA TRP A 8 19.74 -9.87 -21.81
C TRP A 8 19.37 -10.28 -23.23
N GLU A 9 18.35 -11.11 -23.37
CA GLU A 9 17.74 -11.40 -24.67
C GLU A 9 16.84 -10.23 -25.09
N GLY A 10 17.41 -9.19 -25.69
CA GLY A 10 16.66 -8.02 -26.18
C GLY A 10 15.81 -7.37 -25.07
N SER A 11 14.48 -7.32 -25.26
CA SER A 11 13.50 -6.82 -24.29
C SER A 11 12.78 -7.92 -23.48
N SER A 12 13.29 -9.15 -23.54
CA SER A 12 12.79 -10.31 -22.81
C SER A 12 13.12 -10.22 -21.31
N LEU A 13 12.54 -11.14 -20.54
CA LEU A 13 12.92 -11.37 -19.15
C LEU A 13 14.04 -12.41 -19.01
N ARG A 14 14.58 -12.90 -20.11
CA ARG A 14 15.65 -13.89 -20.13
C ARG A 14 17.02 -13.23 -20.04
N VAL A 15 17.85 -13.78 -19.16
CA VAL A 15 19.25 -13.39 -18.99
C VAL A 15 20.17 -14.59 -19.10
N ALA A 16 21.37 -14.36 -19.63
CA ALA A 16 22.50 -15.26 -19.51
C ALA A 16 23.57 -14.63 -18.60
N LEU A 17 24.12 -15.43 -17.69
CA LEU A 17 25.13 -15.03 -16.71
C LEU A 17 26.34 -15.95 -16.84
N ALA A 18 27.55 -15.38 -16.94
CA ALA A 18 28.78 -16.15 -16.76
C ALA A 18 29.22 -16.06 -15.30
N VAL A 19 29.40 -17.23 -14.66
CA VAL A 19 29.84 -17.35 -13.28
C VAL A 19 30.92 -18.43 -13.22
N ASP A 20 32.14 -18.03 -12.88
CA ASP A 20 33.33 -18.87 -12.92
C ASP A 20 33.51 -19.55 -14.30
N SER A 21 33.29 -20.87 -14.41
CA SER A 21 33.40 -21.64 -15.67
C SER A 21 32.05 -22.05 -16.28
N PHE A 22 30.93 -21.55 -15.76
CA PHE A 22 29.58 -21.92 -16.19
C PHE A 22 28.81 -20.75 -16.79
N ILE A 23 27.92 -21.07 -17.72
CA ILE A 23 26.91 -20.14 -18.24
C ILE A 23 25.54 -20.58 -17.71
N TYR A 24 24.84 -19.66 -17.04
CA TYR A 24 23.49 -19.87 -16.54
C TYR A 24 22.49 -19.11 -17.41
N PHE A 25 21.37 -19.75 -17.73
CA PHE A 25 20.21 -19.11 -18.34
C PHE A 25 19.10 -19.00 -17.29
N ALA A 26 18.57 -17.81 -17.10
CA ALA A 26 17.51 -17.57 -16.13
C ALA A 26 16.38 -16.71 -16.73
N ASN A 27 15.16 -16.95 -16.26
CA ASN A 27 14.04 -16.05 -16.47
C ASN A 27 13.89 -15.18 -15.22
N ILE A 28 13.91 -13.87 -15.40
CA ILE A 28 13.58 -12.91 -14.36
C ILE A 28 12.07 -12.85 -14.25
N ARG A 29 11.55 -12.97 -13.02
CA ARG A 29 10.15 -12.72 -12.73
C ARG A 29 10.05 -11.35 -12.06
N PRO A 30 9.62 -10.30 -12.77
CA PRO A 30 9.40 -9.01 -12.15
C PRO A 30 8.45 -9.16 -10.96
N SER A 31 8.71 -8.39 -9.92
CA SER A 31 7.77 -8.26 -8.81
C SER A 31 6.57 -7.42 -9.25
N TYR A 32 5.69 -8.03 -10.05
CA TYR A 32 4.42 -7.42 -10.44
C TYR A 32 3.58 -7.12 -9.21
N LYS A 33 2.94 -5.94 -9.20
CA LYS A 33 2.04 -5.56 -8.11
C LYS A 33 0.73 -6.29 -8.32
N TRP A 34 0.27 -7.00 -7.31
CA TRP A 34 -0.97 -7.75 -7.39
C TRP A 34 -1.65 -7.84 -6.03
N ALA A 35 -2.95 -8.11 -6.05
CA ALA A 35 -3.74 -8.44 -4.87
C ALA A 35 -4.91 -9.34 -5.28
N TYR A 36 -5.56 -9.97 -4.29
CA TYR A 36 -6.76 -10.78 -4.52
C TYR A 36 -7.86 -10.38 -3.53
N PHE A 37 -9.07 -10.19 -4.02
CA PHE A 37 -10.24 -9.82 -3.23
C PHE A 37 -11.52 -10.14 -3.98
N SER A 38 -12.63 -10.45 -3.29
CA SER A 38 -13.95 -10.67 -3.93
C SER A 38 -13.92 -11.51 -5.22
N HIS A 39 -13.21 -12.65 -5.19
CA HIS A 39 -13.00 -13.53 -6.36
C HIS A 39 -12.32 -12.86 -7.56
N THR A 40 -11.55 -11.81 -7.35
CA THR A 40 -10.89 -11.03 -8.39
C THR A 40 -9.42 -10.93 -8.10
N VAL A 41 -8.61 -11.39 -9.05
CA VAL A 41 -7.15 -11.17 -9.08
C VAL A 41 -6.91 -9.82 -9.75
N VAL A 42 -6.28 -8.90 -9.02
CA VAL A 42 -5.78 -7.64 -9.56
C VAL A 42 -4.30 -7.78 -9.80
N TYR A 43 -3.83 -7.49 -11.01
CA TYR A 43 -2.40 -7.54 -11.30
C TYR A 43 -1.99 -6.47 -12.30
N SER A 44 -0.78 -5.95 -12.11
CA SER A 44 -0.16 -4.98 -12.99
C SER A 44 0.69 -5.66 -14.05
N TYR A 45 0.66 -5.16 -15.27
CA TYR A 45 1.57 -5.57 -16.34
C TYR A 45 1.87 -4.39 -17.28
N ASN A 46 3.05 -4.42 -17.90
CA ASN A 46 3.42 -3.45 -18.93
C ASN A 46 3.26 -4.11 -20.29
N ARG A 47 2.76 -3.37 -21.28
CA ARG A 47 2.75 -3.84 -22.66
C ARG A 47 3.98 -3.31 -23.37
N GLN A 48 4.62 -4.14 -24.19
CA GLN A 48 5.84 -3.75 -24.92
C GLN A 48 5.59 -2.63 -25.93
N ASP A 49 4.37 -2.54 -26.47
CA ASP A 49 3.99 -1.59 -27.53
C ASP A 49 3.56 -0.21 -27.02
N ARG A 50 3.28 -0.06 -25.72
CA ARG A 50 2.71 1.19 -25.18
C ARG A 50 3.26 1.55 -23.79
N PRO A 51 3.75 2.78 -23.59
CA PRO A 51 4.21 3.22 -22.28
C PRO A 51 3.06 3.31 -21.26
N GLY A 52 3.37 2.97 -20.02
CA GLY A 52 2.46 2.98 -18.87
C GLY A 52 2.07 1.59 -18.39
N THR A 53 1.61 1.50 -17.14
CA THR A 53 1.19 0.25 -16.52
C THR A 53 -0.29 0.01 -16.75
N ASN A 54 -0.64 -1.23 -17.10
CA ASN A 54 -2.02 -1.70 -17.16
C ASN A 54 -2.30 -2.47 -15.87
N VAL A 55 -3.49 -2.27 -15.31
CA VAL A 55 -3.99 -3.02 -14.16
C VAL A 55 -5.22 -3.78 -14.62
N ASN A 56 -5.16 -5.11 -14.57
CA ASN A 56 -6.28 -5.97 -14.91
C ASN A 56 -6.95 -6.49 -13.65
N PHE A 57 -8.28 -6.52 -13.66
CA PHE A 57 -9.16 -7.08 -12.65
C PHE A 57 -9.81 -8.31 -13.28
N TRP A 58 -9.32 -9.49 -12.95
CA TRP A 58 -9.81 -10.75 -13.48
C TRP A 58 -10.63 -11.48 -12.43
N ASN A 59 -11.93 -11.62 -12.67
CA ASN A 59 -12.82 -12.39 -11.82
C ASN A 59 -12.65 -13.89 -12.09
N THR A 60 -12.21 -14.63 -11.07
CA THR A 60 -11.88 -16.06 -11.18
C THR A 60 -13.10 -16.97 -11.21
N ASN A 61 -14.30 -16.47 -10.89
CA ASN A 61 -15.52 -17.27 -10.91
C ASN A 61 -16.16 -17.28 -12.31
N ASN A 62 -16.27 -16.12 -12.95
CA ASN A 62 -16.94 -15.95 -14.24
C ASN A 62 -15.98 -15.63 -15.41
N ASN A 63 -14.67 -15.50 -15.13
CA ASN A 63 -13.63 -15.12 -16.09
C ASN A 63 -13.76 -13.73 -16.73
N GLU A 64 -14.60 -12.86 -16.19
CA GLU A 64 -14.68 -11.46 -16.65
C GLU A 64 -13.37 -10.71 -16.34
N CYS A 65 -12.94 -9.88 -17.29
CA CYS A 65 -11.72 -9.08 -17.17
C CYS A 65 -12.05 -7.61 -17.38
N HIS A 66 -11.66 -6.77 -16.41
CA HIS A 66 -11.74 -5.32 -16.50
C HIS A 66 -10.34 -4.72 -16.40
N SER A 67 -9.90 -4.04 -17.45
CA SER A 67 -8.56 -3.44 -17.50
C SER A 67 -8.64 -1.92 -17.47
N LYS A 68 -7.74 -1.30 -16.72
CA LYS A 68 -7.54 0.16 -16.73
C LYS A 68 -6.07 0.50 -16.90
N LYS A 69 -5.80 1.58 -17.63
CA LYS A 69 -4.46 2.17 -17.72
C LYS A 69 -4.21 3.00 -16.46
N VAL A 70 -3.12 2.71 -15.77
CA VAL A 70 -2.71 3.41 -14.55
C VAL A 70 -1.27 3.85 -14.72
N ARG A 71 -1.07 5.15 -14.94
CA ARG A 71 0.27 5.71 -15.02
C ARG A 71 0.79 5.96 -13.61
N GLY A 72 2.11 5.80 -13.42
CA GLY A 72 2.74 5.99 -12.11
C GLY A 72 2.27 5.03 -11.01
N LEU A 73 1.91 3.78 -11.32
CA LEU A 73 1.45 2.82 -10.30
C LEU A 73 2.57 2.50 -9.27
N LEU A 74 2.33 2.85 -8.00
CA LEU A 74 3.27 2.67 -6.89
C LEU A 74 2.95 1.43 -6.05
N GLY A 75 1.66 1.10 -5.87
CA GLY A 75 1.24 0.03 -4.95
C GLY A 75 -0.15 -0.50 -5.26
N VAL A 76 -0.39 -1.75 -4.87
CA VAL A 76 -1.69 -2.42 -4.93
C VAL A 76 -1.89 -3.17 -3.61
N ALA A 77 -3.02 -2.96 -2.95
CA ALA A 77 -3.42 -3.72 -1.77
C ALA A 77 -4.94 -3.94 -1.81
N ALA A 78 -5.44 -5.01 -1.19
CA ALA A 78 -6.88 -5.28 -1.20
C ALA A 78 -7.36 -5.89 0.12
N CYS A 79 -8.64 -5.66 0.43
CA CYS A 79 -9.33 -6.21 1.58
C CYS A 79 -10.83 -6.33 1.27
N LYS A 80 -11.42 -7.49 1.59
CA LYS A 80 -12.84 -7.80 1.39
C LYS A 80 -13.33 -7.51 -0.03
N ASP A 81 -14.07 -6.42 -0.19
CA ASP A 81 -14.78 -6.03 -1.42
C ASP A 81 -14.06 -4.93 -2.20
N HIS A 82 -12.88 -4.50 -1.73
CA HIS A 82 -12.17 -3.37 -2.32
C HIS A 82 -10.68 -3.63 -2.51
N CYS A 83 -10.14 -2.98 -3.53
CA CYS A 83 -8.72 -2.86 -3.80
C CYS A 83 -8.35 -1.37 -3.80
N VAL A 84 -7.16 -1.02 -3.35
CA VAL A 84 -6.59 0.31 -3.48
C VAL A 84 -5.40 0.29 -4.44
N LEU A 85 -5.34 1.31 -5.30
CA LEU A 85 -4.22 1.60 -6.17
C LEU A 85 -3.52 2.86 -5.66
N ALA A 86 -2.26 2.75 -5.27
CA ALA A 86 -1.42 3.90 -4.98
C ALA A 86 -0.74 4.35 -6.28
N VAL A 87 -0.85 5.64 -6.61
CA VAL A 87 -0.39 6.19 -7.89
C VAL A 87 0.36 7.51 -7.69
N LYS A 88 1.30 7.81 -8.58
CA LYS A 88 1.83 9.16 -8.77
C LYS A 88 0.97 9.88 -9.82
N ALA A 89 0.41 11.03 -9.45
CA ALA A 89 -0.36 11.87 -10.36
C ALA A 89 0.59 12.52 -11.40
N GLU A 90 0.07 12.75 -12.61
CA GLU A 90 0.83 13.33 -13.74
C GLU A 90 0.54 14.81 -13.97
N ASP A 91 -0.30 15.41 -13.13
CA ASP A 91 -0.58 16.84 -13.19
C ASP A 91 0.59 17.65 -12.64
N ALA A 92 0.59 18.96 -12.93
CA ALA A 92 1.67 19.87 -12.53
C ALA A 92 1.89 19.92 -11.01
N THR A 93 0.94 19.41 -10.21
CA THR A 93 1.03 19.34 -8.75
C THR A 93 2.03 18.27 -8.29
N GLY A 94 2.27 17.21 -9.09
CA GLY A 94 3.15 16.11 -8.72
C GLY A 94 2.67 15.28 -7.52
N GLN A 95 1.38 15.36 -7.17
CA GLN A 95 0.79 14.70 -6.01
C GLN A 95 0.71 13.18 -6.16
N TYR A 96 0.40 12.50 -5.06
CA TYR A 96 0.16 11.06 -5.01
C TYR A 96 -1.31 10.78 -4.73
N GLY A 97 -1.85 9.72 -5.33
CA GLY A 97 -3.25 9.32 -5.20
C GLY A 97 -3.40 7.93 -4.57
N LEU A 98 -4.39 7.77 -3.70
CA LEU A 98 -4.97 6.49 -3.29
C LEU A 98 -6.33 6.37 -3.96
N ILE A 99 -6.49 5.41 -4.86
CA ILE A 99 -7.72 5.19 -5.61
C ILE A 99 -8.32 3.88 -5.14
N LEU A 100 -9.44 3.95 -4.41
CA LEU A 100 -10.20 2.77 -4.02
C LEU A 100 -11.03 2.29 -5.21
N CYS A 101 -11.01 1.01 -5.53
CA CYS A 101 -11.74 0.39 -6.63
C CYS A 101 -12.54 -0.82 -6.15
N ASN A 102 -13.65 -1.09 -6.83
CA ASN A 102 -14.38 -2.35 -6.70
C ASN A 102 -13.81 -3.44 -7.63
N ALA A 103 -14.42 -4.64 -7.60
CA ALA A 103 -14.02 -5.79 -8.41
C ALA A 103 -14.05 -5.56 -9.94
N ILE A 104 -14.83 -4.59 -10.41
CA ILE A 104 -14.95 -4.25 -11.84
C ILE A 104 -14.14 -3.00 -12.23
N ALA A 105 -13.05 -2.74 -11.49
CA ALA A 105 -12.10 -1.63 -11.72
C ALA A 105 -12.68 -0.21 -11.63
N THR A 106 -13.92 -0.05 -11.13
CA THR A 106 -14.58 1.25 -11.00
C THR A 106 -14.09 1.95 -9.73
N PRO A 107 -13.60 3.21 -9.81
CA PRO A 107 -13.25 4.00 -8.64
C PRO A 107 -14.47 4.22 -7.73
N VAL A 108 -14.31 3.93 -6.44
CA VAL A 108 -15.33 4.09 -5.40
C VAL A 108 -15.10 5.38 -4.61
N ASP A 109 -13.85 5.62 -4.23
CA ASP A 109 -13.42 6.83 -3.53
C ASP A 109 -11.94 7.11 -3.84
N SER A 110 -11.47 8.31 -3.57
CA SER A 110 -10.07 8.68 -3.81
C SER A 110 -9.55 9.74 -2.84
N LYS A 111 -8.25 9.67 -2.56
CA LYS A 111 -7.52 10.69 -1.80
C LYS A 111 -6.23 11.07 -2.51
N TYR A 112 -5.97 12.37 -2.65
CA TYR A 112 -4.69 12.92 -3.09
C TYR A 112 -3.90 13.46 -1.91
N MET A 113 -2.59 13.27 -1.91
CA MET A 113 -1.67 13.66 -0.84
C MET A 113 -0.30 14.05 -1.40
N ASP A 114 0.48 14.80 -0.62
CA ASP A 114 1.84 15.20 -1.01
C ASP A 114 2.90 14.15 -0.57
N MET A 115 2.54 13.24 0.33
CA MET A 115 3.41 12.17 0.80
C MET A 115 3.50 11.03 -0.22
N GLU A 116 4.72 10.64 -0.62
CA GLU A 116 4.93 9.46 -1.47
C GLU A 116 4.58 8.16 -0.72
N PRO A 117 3.62 7.35 -1.20
CA PRO A 117 3.26 6.09 -0.59
C PRO A 117 4.22 4.98 -1.03
N LEU A 118 5.24 4.70 -0.21
CA LEU A 118 6.16 3.58 -0.40
C LEU A 118 5.53 2.24 -0.01
N PHE A 119 4.65 2.26 0.99
CA PHE A 119 3.91 1.10 1.47
C PHE A 119 2.42 1.42 1.52
N VAL A 120 1.58 0.47 1.12
CA VAL A 120 0.12 0.62 1.14
C VAL A 120 -0.53 -0.64 1.69
N ALA A 121 -1.54 -0.47 2.54
CA ALA A 121 -2.42 -1.55 2.98
C ALA A 121 -3.85 -1.03 3.17
N ILE A 122 -4.80 -1.94 3.36
CA ILE A 122 -6.22 -1.60 3.48
C ILE A 122 -6.90 -2.59 4.44
N ASN A 123 -7.83 -2.10 5.25
CA ASN A 123 -8.79 -2.91 5.99
C ASN A 123 -10.22 -2.56 5.54
N SER A 124 -11.25 -2.98 6.27
CA SER A 124 -12.63 -2.77 5.82
C SER A 124 -13.21 -1.37 5.93
N SER A 125 -12.43 -0.41 6.44
CA SER A 125 -12.87 0.99 6.61
C SER A 125 -11.82 2.03 6.22
N HIS A 126 -10.53 1.66 6.22
CA HIS A 126 -9.45 2.59 6.01
C HIS A 126 -8.40 2.05 5.05
N VAL A 127 -7.79 2.97 4.30
CA VAL A 127 -6.53 2.76 3.60
C VAL A 127 -5.39 3.34 4.43
N PHE A 128 -4.26 2.64 4.43
CA PHE A 128 -3.04 3.01 5.12
C PHE A 128 -1.96 3.23 4.07
N ALA A 129 -1.25 4.35 4.15
CA ALA A 129 -0.10 4.64 3.31
C ALA A 129 1.08 5.08 4.17
N ALA A 130 2.30 4.73 3.80
CA ALA A 130 3.48 5.16 4.54
C ALA A 130 4.63 5.56 3.62
N SER A 131 5.32 6.64 3.99
CA SER A 131 6.63 7.01 3.47
C SER A 131 7.73 6.37 4.34
N ARG A 132 8.92 6.96 4.42
CA ARG A 132 9.97 6.56 5.36
C ARG A 132 9.78 7.13 6.76
N ASP A 133 9.11 8.27 6.86
CA ASP A 133 9.08 9.10 8.08
C ASP A 133 7.66 9.30 8.61
N ASN A 134 6.66 9.19 7.73
CA ASN A 134 5.27 9.40 8.09
C ASN A 134 4.39 8.25 7.62
N PHE A 135 3.25 8.10 8.29
CA PHE A 135 2.19 7.22 7.82
C PHE A 135 0.82 7.90 7.96
N LEU A 136 -0.02 7.60 6.99
CA LEU A 136 -1.35 8.15 6.78
C LEU A 136 -2.39 7.05 6.98
N LEU A 137 -3.47 7.41 7.65
CA LEU A 137 -4.72 6.67 7.70
C LEU A 137 -5.81 7.46 6.99
N TRP A 138 -6.42 6.91 5.94
CA TRP A 138 -7.53 7.53 5.22
C TRP A 138 -8.80 6.69 5.38
N HIS A 139 -9.84 7.25 5.98
CA HIS A 139 -11.17 6.64 6.06
C HIS A 139 -11.90 6.84 4.73
N TYR A 140 -12.12 5.75 4.01
CA TYR A 140 -12.80 5.79 2.72
C TYR A 140 -14.32 5.67 2.87
N ILE A 141 -15.06 6.30 1.95
CA ILE A 141 -16.52 6.26 1.91
C ILE A 141 -16.96 5.40 0.73
N THR A 142 -17.86 4.47 0.99
CA THR A 142 -18.50 3.64 -0.04
C THR A 142 -19.98 4.01 -0.12
N PRO A 143 -20.68 3.69 -1.22
CA PRO A 143 -22.13 3.86 -1.27
C PRO A 143 -22.86 3.16 -0.11
N LYS A 144 -22.34 2.03 0.38
CA LYS A 144 -22.88 1.31 1.53
C LYS A 144 -22.69 2.04 2.86
N THR A 145 -21.58 2.76 3.04
CA THR A 145 -21.26 3.48 4.29
C THR A 145 -21.76 4.93 4.27
N HIS A 146 -22.02 5.50 3.10
CA HIS A 146 -22.60 6.84 2.97
C HIS A 146 -24.02 6.95 3.56
N SER A 147 -24.79 5.87 3.58
CA SER A 147 -26.16 5.85 4.12
C SER A 147 -26.23 5.73 5.65
N THR A 148 -25.16 5.27 6.31
CA THR A 148 -25.10 5.11 7.78
C THR A 148 -24.38 6.27 8.48
N LEU A 149 -23.56 7.04 7.75
CA LEU A 149 -22.88 8.22 8.25
C LEU A 149 -23.73 9.48 7.93
N GLY A 150 -24.54 9.92 8.88
CA GLY A 150 -25.38 11.12 8.72
C GLY A 150 -24.64 12.35 8.17
N THR A 151 -25.38 13.21 7.47
CA THR A 151 -24.94 14.34 6.63
C THR A 151 -24.19 15.50 7.32
N ALA A 152 -23.84 15.41 8.60
CA ALA A 152 -23.38 16.57 9.39
C ALA A 152 -21.93 16.50 9.95
N GLY A 153 -21.15 15.43 9.78
CA GLY A 153 -19.81 15.31 10.40
C GLY A 153 -18.67 14.72 9.56
N SER A 154 -18.89 14.48 8.27
CA SER A 154 -18.03 13.59 7.45
C SER A 154 -16.80 14.26 6.79
N ARG A 155 -16.79 15.60 6.64
CA ARG A 155 -15.73 16.26 5.85
C ARG A 155 -14.36 16.35 6.51
N HIS A 156 -14.26 16.27 7.84
CA HIS A 156 -12.97 16.38 8.57
C HIS A 156 -12.43 15.05 9.09
N ARG A 157 -13.22 13.97 9.05
CA ARG A 157 -12.81 12.62 9.49
C ARG A 157 -12.05 11.82 8.42
N LYS A 158 -11.63 12.46 7.34
CA LYS A 158 -11.10 11.73 6.17
C LYS A 158 -9.71 11.19 6.43
N GLU A 159 -8.82 11.92 7.08
CA GLU A 159 -7.44 11.47 7.18
C GLU A 159 -6.70 11.86 8.45
N ARG A 160 -5.74 11.04 8.84
CA ARG A 160 -4.84 11.25 9.98
C ARG A 160 -3.42 10.94 9.53
N LEU A 161 -2.49 11.86 9.78
CA LEU A 161 -1.08 11.72 9.43
C LEU A 161 -0.26 11.76 10.72
N TYR A 162 0.67 10.83 10.84
CA TYR A 162 1.55 10.71 12.00
C TYR A 162 3.01 10.71 11.54
N HIS A 163 3.89 11.24 12.37
CA HIS A 163 5.30 10.93 12.26
C HIS A 163 5.59 9.62 13.00
N ILE A 164 6.49 8.82 12.45
CA ILE A 164 6.75 7.46 12.94
C ILE A 164 7.47 7.41 14.29
N ASP A 165 8.20 8.46 14.64
CA ASP A 165 8.83 8.59 15.96
C ASP A 165 7.86 9.08 17.04
N ASP A 166 6.66 9.50 16.64
CA ASP A 166 5.63 9.90 17.61
C ASP A 166 5.07 8.68 18.35
N THR A 167 4.62 8.92 19.58
CA THR A 167 3.95 7.91 20.42
C THR A 167 2.49 8.29 20.65
N PRO A 168 1.63 8.16 19.64
CA PRO A 168 0.22 8.47 19.80
C PRO A 168 -0.40 7.58 20.87
N SER A 169 -1.06 8.19 21.85
CA SER A 169 -1.82 7.50 22.90
C SER A 169 -3.27 7.21 22.49
N GLY A 170 -3.71 7.74 21.34
CA GLY A 170 -5.11 7.74 20.89
C GLY A 170 -5.97 8.85 21.51
N VAL A 171 -5.45 9.61 22.48
CA VAL A 171 -6.20 10.71 23.14
C VAL A 171 -6.39 11.91 22.21
N ALA A 172 -5.36 12.27 21.44
CA ALA A 172 -5.42 13.36 20.47
C ALA A 172 -6.57 13.17 19.46
N GLU A 173 -6.88 11.92 19.12
CA GLU A 173 -7.98 11.57 18.21
C GLU A 173 -9.35 11.84 18.82
N VAL A 174 -9.52 11.52 20.10
CA VAL A 174 -10.76 11.81 20.84
C VAL A 174 -10.97 13.32 20.93
N ILE A 175 -9.90 14.07 21.13
CA ILE A 175 -9.94 15.54 21.14
C ILE A 175 -10.30 16.08 19.76
N GLN A 176 -9.70 15.60 18.68
CA GLN A 176 -10.05 15.97 17.30
C GLN A 176 -11.51 15.65 16.94
N ASP A 177 -12.05 14.56 17.48
CA ASP A 177 -13.44 14.18 17.29
C ASP A 177 -14.42 15.10 18.03
N LEU A 178 -13.99 15.70 19.15
CA LEU A 178 -14.79 16.63 19.96
C LEU A 178 -14.59 18.09 19.54
N ASP A 179 -13.39 18.45 19.08
CA ASP A 179 -13.00 19.79 18.67
C ASP A 179 -12.34 19.75 17.28
N HIS A 180 -13.12 20.12 16.28
CA HIS A 180 -12.68 20.15 14.89
C HIS A 180 -11.66 21.26 14.57
N THR A 181 -11.41 22.18 15.50
CA THR A 181 -10.38 23.23 15.33
C THR A 181 -8.99 22.77 15.77
N PHE A 182 -8.91 21.66 16.50
CA PHE A 182 -7.64 21.09 16.95
C PHE A 182 -6.91 20.40 15.79
N GLN A 183 -5.87 21.04 15.27
CA GLN A 183 -4.93 20.44 14.33
C GLN A 183 -3.58 20.20 15.02
N PRO A 184 -3.20 18.94 15.27
CA PRO A 184 -1.88 18.62 15.79
C PRO A 184 -0.84 19.02 14.75
N SER A 185 0.28 19.59 15.23
CA SER A 185 1.44 19.82 14.38
C SER A 185 2.05 18.47 14.01
N ILE A 186 2.12 18.18 12.72
CA ILE A 186 2.68 16.93 12.21
C ILE A 186 4.15 17.17 11.87
N SER A 187 5.04 16.41 12.51
CA SER A 187 6.46 16.44 12.18
C SER A 187 6.69 15.85 10.79
N THR A 188 7.52 16.53 9.99
CA THR A 188 8.00 16.07 8.69
C THR A 188 9.51 15.89 8.67
N GLN A 189 10.12 15.80 9.87
CA GLN A 189 11.56 15.59 10.01
C GLN A 189 11.95 14.20 9.49
N VAL A 190 13.20 14.06 9.06
CA VAL A 190 13.72 12.75 8.64
C VAL A 190 13.95 11.89 9.87
N SER A 191 13.35 10.72 9.90
CA SER A 191 13.48 9.75 10.99
C SER A 191 14.81 8.99 10.84
N VAL A 192 15.54 8.81 11.95
CA VAL A 192 16.81 8.04 11.96
C VAL A 192 16.60 6.52 11.81
N ASP A 193 15.38 6.02 11.99
CA ASP A 193 15.04 4.60 11.94
C ASP A 193 13.92 4.26 10.93
N PRO A 194 14.00 4.67 9.66
CA PRO A 194 12.87 4.79 8.73
C PRO A 194 11.97 3.54 8.61
N ILE A 195 10.70 3.78 8.26
CA ILE A 195 9.73 2.72 7.93
C ILE A 195 10.25 1.88 6.76
N CYS A 196 10.15 0.56 6.88
CA CYS A 196 10.55 -0.39 5.84
C CYS A 196 9.47 -1.39 5.42
N CYS A 197 8.39 -1.55 6.20
CA CYS A 197 7.22 -2.33 5.81
C CYS A 197 6.01 -1.99 6.70
N LEU A 198 4.81 -2.34 6.22
CA LEU A 198 3.54 -2.09 6.92
C LEU A 198 2.57 -3.24 6.65
N ALA A 199 1.79 -3.62 7.67
CA ALA A 199 0.66 -4.55 7.52
C ALA A 199 -0.49 -4.14 8.43
N VAL A 200 -1.71 -4.45 8.00
CA VAL A 200 -2.92 -4.06 8.71
C VAL A 200 -3.91 -5.21 8.83
N SER A 201 -4.67 -5.17 9.91
CA SER A 201 -5.87 -5.96 10.15
C SER A 201 -7.02 -5.02 10.52
N GLU A 202 -8.17 -5.57 10.89
CA GLU A 202 -9.30 -4.75 11.36
C GLU A 202 -9.01 -4.05 12.71
N LYS A 203 -8.09 -4.58 13.52
CA LYS A 203 -7.86 -4.12 14.91
C LYS A 203 -6.45 -3.61 15.17
N VAL A 204 -5.51 -3.90 14.29
CA VAL A 204 -4.08 -3.68 14.50
C VAL A 204 -3.42 -3.19 13.23
N LEU A 205 -2.62 -2.15 13.36
CA LEU A 205 -1.63 -1.71 12.38
C LEU A 205 -0.23 -2.09 12.90
N LEU A 206 0.57 -2.76 12.06
CA LEU A 206 1.97 -3.06 12.32
C LEU A 206 2.86 -2.28 11.37
N ILE A 207 3.88 -1.61 11.91
CA ILE A 207 4.89 -0.89 11.13
C ILE A 207 6.27 -1.44 11.51
N GLY A 208 7.01 -1.92 10.51
CA GLY A 208 8.40 -2.32 10.65
C GLY A 208 9.36 -1.16 10.38
N ARG A 209 10.37 -1.02 11.23
CA ARG A 209 11.44 -0.03 11.16
C ARG A 209 12.75 -0.68 10.71
N GLN A 210 13.64 0.10 10.11
CA GLN A 210 14.89 -0.40 9.56
C GLN A 210 15.81 -1.06 10.61
N SER A 211 15.73 -0.64 11.87
CA SER A 211 16.46 -1.17 13.01
C SER A 211 16.11 -2.60 13.40
N GLY A 212 14.99 -3.14 12.92
CA GLY A 212 14.41 -4.38 13.49
C GLY A 212 13.24 -4.14 14.44
N THR A 213 12.95 -2.88 14.78
CA THR A 213 11.79 -2.55 15.62
C THR A 213 10.49 -2.75 14.85
N ILE A 214 9.52 -3.41 15.46
CA ILE A 214 8.15 -3.53 14.95
C ILE A 214 7.21 -2.84 15.94
N GLN A 215 6.51 -1.81 15.48
CA GLN A 215 5.56 -1.04 16.25
C GLN A 215 4.14 -1.56 15.99
N ARG A 216 3.35 -1.74 17.05
CA ARG A 216 1.97 -2.22 17.01
C ARG A 216 1.03 -1.16 17.52
N TYR A 217 0.17 -0.67 16.63
CA TYR A 217 -0.87 0.30 16.93
C TYR A 217 -2.24 -0.37 17.01
N SER A 218 -3.08 0.06 17.95
CA SER A 218 -4.51 -0.33 18.00
C SER A 218 -5.33 0.52 17.03
N LEU A 219 -6.35 -0.07 16.42
CA LEU A 219 -7.28 0.62 15.52
C LEU A 219 -8.68 0.69 16.11
N PRO A 220 -9.45 1.76 15.81
CA PRO A 220 -9.14 2.86 14.90
C PRO A 220 -8.37 4.05 15.50
N GLN A 221 -8.08 4.06 16.81
CA GLN A 221 -7.50 5.23 17.50
C GLN A 221 -6.00 5.44 17.24
N VAL A 222 -5.33 4.49 16.59
CA VAL A 222 -3.89 4.54 16.29
C VAL A 222 -3.03 4.72 17.56
N ALA A 223 -3.44 4.12 18.68
CA ALA A 223 -2.64 4.18 19.90
C ALA A 223 -1.48 3.18 19.82
N LEU A 224 -0.25 3.62 20.09
CA LEU A 224 0.91 2.72 20.13
C LEU A 224 0.85 1.83 21.37
N VAL A 225 0.59 0.53 21.16
CA VAL A 225 0.36 -0.43 22.25
C VAL A 225 1.63 -1.19 22.62
N GLN A 226 2.42 -1.59 21.61
CA GLN A 226 3.57 -2.48 21.83
C GLN A 226 4.69 -2.19 20.83
N ARG A 227 5.93 -2.38 21.29
CA ARG A 227 7.10 -2.50 20.42
C ARG A 227 7.70 -3.90 20.56
N TYR A 228 8.02 -4.51 19.44
CA TYR A 228 8.82 -5.72 19.36
C TYR A 228 10.17 -5.37 18.75
N SER A 229 11.21 -6.12 19.09
CA SER A 229 12.54 -5.96 18.50
C SER A 229 12.96 -7.28 17.85
N GLN A 230 13.58 -7.19 16.69
CA GLN A 230 14.20 -8.29 15.96
C GLN A 230 15.66 -7.94 15.70
N ALA A 231 16.53 -8.95 15.64
CA ALA A 231 17.96 -8.75 15.39
C ALA A 231 18.29 -8.41 13.93
N CYS A 232 17.28 -8.30 13.06
CA CYS A 232 17.45 -8.05 11.63
C CYS A 232 16.39 -7.06 11.11
N ARG A 233 16.72 -6.43 9.97
CA ARG A 233 15.81 -5.53 9.26
C ARG A 233 14.61 -6.31 8.69
N PRO A 234 13.36 -5.95 9.02
CA PRO A 234 12.18 -6.57 8.43
C PRO A 234 12.09 -6.19 6.94
N HIS A 235 11.97 -7.17 6.06
CA HIS A 235 11.81 -6.92 4.62
C HIS A 235 10.33 -6.78 4.23
N SER A 236 9.48 -7.62 4.80
CA SER A 236 8.03 -7.58 4.61
C SER A 236 7.36 -8.09 5.88
N ILE A 237 6.17 -7.58 6.15
CA ILE A 237 5.32 -8.04 7.26
C ILE A 237 3.94 -8.29 6.70
N ALA A 238 3.28 -9.34 7.17
CA ALA A 238 1.92 -9.67 6.78
C ALA A 238 1.17 -10.16 8.01
N ILE A 239 -0.07 -9.69 8.18
CA ILE A 239 -0.98 -10.21 9.19
C ILE A 239 -1.87 -11.24 8.50
N LYS A 240 -1.96 -12.45 9.04
CA LYS A 240 -2.77 -13.53 8.47
C LYS A 240 -4.25 -13.10 8.42
N SER A 241 -4.71 -12.70 7.25
CA SER A 241 -6.12 -12.66 6.86
C SER A 241 -6.18 -13.25 5.44
N TRP A 242 -6.27 -14.58 5.36
CA TRP A 242 -6.41 -15.36 4.11
C TRP A 242 -5.42 -14.99 3.00
N LEU A 243 -4.12 -15.15 3.26
CA LEU A 243 -3.11 -15.21 2.20
C LEU A 243 -3.36 -16.50 1.39
N PHE A 244 -3.99 -16.37 0.22
CA PHE A 244 -3.82 -17.35 -0.84
C PHE A 244 -2.36 -17.29 -1.29
N HIS A 245 -1.53 -18.22 -0.79
CA HIS A 245 -0.33 -18.61 -1.52
C HIS A 245 -0.79 -19.37 -2.77
N LEU A 246 -1.08 -18.62 -3.84
CA LEU A 246 -0.98 -19.19 -5.19
C LEU A 246 0.53 -19.42 -5.42
N ASN A 247 0.98 -20.63 -5.12
CA ASN A 247 2.22 -21.15 -5.68
C ASN A 247 2.03 -21.24 -7.19
N LEU A 248 2.35 -20.16 -7.89
CA LEU A 248 2.61 -20.12 -9.34
C LEU A 248 4.11 -20.19 -9.54
#